data_AF-A0AAD5M5B0-F1
#
_entry.id   AF-A0AAD5M5B0-F1
#
_cell.length_a   1.000
_cell.length_b   1.000
_cell.length_c   1.000
_cell.angle_alpha   90.00
_cell.angle_beta   90.00
_cell.angle_gamma   90.00
#
_symmetry.space_group_name_H-M   'P 1'
#
loop_
_entity.id
_entity.type
_entity.pdbx_description
1 polymer ?
#
loop_
_entity_poly.entity_id
_entity_poly.type
_entity_poly.pdbx_seq_one_letter_code
_entity_poly.pdbx_strand_id
1 'polypeptide(L)'
;MLNNHDDREPLDVIEKLMWFLYMQVHWSLLHLVESQAPNEKALNCLCDALILFNEELMTHCASVRPLVTRIDNDFISTIRSSVYEEVFTLTAEHDQLDQQQRAELLHKKRTLLSQYCVTFHHGVFPIRDATFVLQYYSKY
;
A
#
# COMPACT_ATOMS: atom_id res chain seq x y z
N MET A 1 -1.79 3.46 -49.42
CA MET A 1 -2.34 4.39 -48.41
C MET A 1 -2.00 3.80 -47.06
N LEU A 2 -1.01 4.39 -46.39
CA LEU A 2 -0.52 3.92 -45.09
C LEU A 2 -1.56 4.27 -44.05
N ASN A 3 -2.06 3.25 -43.36
CA ASN A 3 -3.04 3.36 -42.31
C ASN A 3 -2.37 4.06 -41.11
N ASN A 4 -2.53 5.38 -41.00
CA ASN A 4 -2.24 6.12 -39.77
C ASN A 4 -3.31 5.73 -38.75
N HIS A 5 -3.18 4.54 -38.16
CA HIS A 5 -3.96 4.16 -36.99
C HIS A 5 -3.30 4.83 -35.80
N ASP A 6 -3.83 6.01 -35.49
CA ASP A 6 -3.80 6.73 -34.22
C ASP A 6 -3.00 6.11 -33.04
N ASP A 7 -1.68 6.28 -33.04
CA ASP A 7 -0.82 5.96 -31.89
C ASP A 7 -0.98 6.97 -30.72
N ARG A 8 -1.90 7.96 -30.81
CA ARG A 8 -2.11 8.98 -29.75
C ARG A 8 -3.15 8.58 -28.71
N GLU A 9 -4.15 7.78 -29.08
CA GLU A 9 -5.15 7.27 -28.11
C GLU A 9 -4.56 6.55 -26.87
N PRO A 10 -3.49 5.73 -26.96
CA PRO A 10 -2.93 5.10 -25.76
C PRO A 10 -2.24 6.09 -24.82
N LEU A 11 -1.64 7.17 -25.32
CA LEU A 11 -0.94 8.15 -24.47
C LEU A 11 -1.92 8.94 -23.59
N ASP A 12 -3.04 9.39 -24.14
CA ASP A 12 -4.06 10.13 -23.38
C ASP A 12 -4.65 9.29 -22.24
N VAL A 13 -4.82 7.99 -22.46
CA VAL A 13 -5.28 7.04 -21.43
C VAL A 13 -4.20 6.87 -20.35
N ILE A 14 -2.94 6.72 -20.75
CA ILE A 14 -1.81 6.59 -19.80
C ILE A 14 -1.64 7.85 -18.96
N GLU A 15 -1.74 9.05 -19.54
CA GLU A 15 -1.67 10.30 -18.80
C GLU A 15 -2.81 10.44 -17.78
N LYS A 16 -4.03 10.06 -18.15
CA LYS A 16 -5.17 10.06 -17.22
C LYS A 16 -4.98 9.06 -16.08
N LEU A 17 -4.45 7.87 -16.38
CA LEU A 17 -4.12 6.87 -15.37
C LEU A 17 -2.97 7.33 -14.46
N MET A 18 -1.97 8.03 -15.00
CA MET A 18 -0.89 8.66 -14.22
C MET A 18 -1.44 9.68 -13.24
N TRP A 19 -2.32 10.58 -13.70
CA TRP A 19 -2.96 11.57 -12.83
C TRP A 19 -3.83 10.91 -11.77
N PHE A 20 -4.61 9.89 -12.14
CA PHE A 20 -5.43 9.15 -11.20
C PHE A 20 -4.58 8.44 -10.13
N LEU A 21 -3.51 7.75 -10.55
CA LEU A 21 -2.56 7.12 -9.64
C LEU A 21 -1.90 8.13 -8.70
N TYR A 22 -1.34 9.20 -9.28
CA TYR A 22 -0.67 10.24 -8.52
C TYR A 22 -1.61 10.83 -7.46
N MET A 23 -2.84 11.17 -7.85
CA MET A 23 -3.84 11.70 -6.93
C MET A 23 -4.24 10.66 -5.87
N GLN A 24 -4.43 9.40 -6.24
CA GLN A 24 -4.82 8.35 -5.30
C GLN A 24 -3.73 8.03 -4.28
N VAL A 25 -2.48 7.87 -4.72
CA VAL A 25 -1.32 7.62 -3.85
C VAL A 25 -1.03 8.84 -3.00
N HIS A 26 -1.01 10.04 -3.59
CA HIS A 26 -0.76 11.27 -2.84
C HIS A 26 -1.86 11.56 -1.83
N TRP A 27 -3.13 11.35 -2.18
CA TRP A 27 -4.26 11.46 -1.25
C TRP A 27 -4.17 10.47 -0.10
N SER A 28 -3.85 9.20 -0.39
CA SER A 28 -3.70 8.15 0.62
C SER A 28 -2.51 8.45 1.54
N LEU A 29 -1.42 8.98 1.01
CA LEU A 29 -0.25 9.41 1.78
C LEU A 29 -0.55 10.65 2.63
N LEU A 30 -1.25 11.63 2.08
CA LEU A 30 -1.69 12.81 2.83
C LEU A 30 -2.55 12.39 4.03
N HIS A 31 -3.49 11.46 3.82
CA HIS A 31 -4.32 10.92 4.90
C HIS A 31 -3.54 10.07 5.90
N LEU A 32 -2.46 9.43 5.48
CA LEU A 32 -1.59 8.68 6.36
C LEU A 32 -0.72 9.59 7.25
N VAL A 33 -0.28 10.73 6.70
CA VAL A 33 0.64 11.66 7.37
C VAL A 33 -0.09 12.75 8.17
N GLU A 34 -1.25 13.24 7.71
CA GLU A 34 -2.01 14.31 8.38
C GLU A 34 -3.00 13.80 9.44
N SER A 35 -3.39 12.52 9.38
CA SER A 35 -4.33 11.97 10.35
C SER A 35 -3.65 11.70 11.69
N GLN A 36 -4.29 12.09 12.80
CA GLN A 36 -3.87 11.72 14.16
C GLN A 36 -3.97 10.20 14.45
N ALA A 37 -4.62 9.44 13.55
CA ALA A 37 -4.68 7.98 13.58
C ALA A 37 -4.53 7.43 12.15
N PRO A 38 -3.52 6.61 11.84
CA PRO A 38 -3.38 5.99 10.53
C PRO A 38 -4.67 5.29 10.10
N ASN A 39 -5.26 5.73 8.98
CA ASN A 39 -6.50 5.13 8.49
C ASN A 39 -6.17 3.79 7.82
N GLU A 40 -6.62 2.67 8.41
CA GLU A 40 -6.53 1.32 7.81
C GLU A 40 -6.85 1.32 6.31
N LYS A 41 -7.90 2.06 5.91
CA LYS A 41 -8.31 2.13 4.49
C LYS A 41 -7.26 2.82 3.62
N ALA A 42 -6.62 3.88 4.13
CA ALA A 42 -5.57 4.57 3.41
C ALA A 42 -4.34 3.66 3.23
N LEU A 43 -3.94 2.92 4.27
CA LEU A 43 -2.86 1.94 4.17
C LEU A 43 -3.17 0.81 3.19
N ASN A 44 -4.39 0.28 3.21
CA ASN A 44 -4.81 -0.78 2.29
C ASN A 44 -4.80 -0.28 0.83
N CYS A 45 -5.44 0.86 0.56
CA CYS A 45 -5.44 1.47 -0.78
C CYS A 45 -4.02 1.79 -1.28
N LEU A 46 -3.14 2.22 -0.38
CA LEU A 46 -1.75 2.48 -0.72
C LEU A 46 -1.01 1.20 -1.10
N CYS A 47 -1.17 0.12 -0.33
CA CYS A 47 -0.57 -1.17 -0.66
C CYS A 47 -1.08 -1.70 -2.01
N ASP A 48 -2.39 -1.60 -2.28
CA ASP A 48 -2.98 -1.97 -3.58
C ASP A 48 -2.36 -1.18 -4.74
N ALA A 49 -2.23 0.14 -4.58
CA ALA A 49 -1.61 0.98 -5.58
C ALA A 49 -0.14 0.59 -5.81
N LEU A 50 0.63 0.37 -4.75
CA LEU A 50 2.04 0.00 -4.88
C LEU A 50 2.22 -1.36 -5.56
N ILE A 51 1.32 -2.31 -5.34
CA ILE A 51 1.32 -3.62 -6.03
C ILE A 51 0.96 -3.44 -7.50
N LEU A 52 -0.11 -2.72 -7.80
CA LEU A 52 -0.58 -2.48 -9.17
C LEU A 52 0.47 -1.77 -10.04
N PHE A 53 1.25 -0.88 -9.44
CA PHE A 53 2.25 -0.05 -10.10
C PHE A 53 3.69 -0.47 -9.78
N ASN A 54 3.91 -1.75 -9.47
CA ASN A 54 5.25 -2.29 -9.24
C ASN A 54 6.04 -2.50 -10.55
N GLU A 55 7.25 -3.04 -10.44
CA GLU A 55 8.11 -3.36 -11.60
C GLU A 55 7.49 -4.43 -12.53
N GLU A 56 6.51 -5.24 -12.09
CA GLU A 56 5.83 -6.21 -12.94
C GLU A 56 4.98 -5.53 -14.03
N LEU A 57 4.51 -4.30 -13.79
CA LEU A 57 3.70 -3.53 -14.73
C LEU A 57 4.38 -3.35 -16.11
N MET A 58 5.70 -3.20 -16.14
CA MET A 58 6.44 -3.01 -17.39
C MET A 58 6.49 -4.28 -18.26
N THR A 59 6.15 -5.44 -17.70
CA THR A 59 6.11 -6.71 -18.45
C THR A 59 4.91 -6.78 -19.41
N HIS A 60 3.87 -5.98 -19.16
CA HIS A 60 2.66 -5.94 -19.97
C HIS A 60 2.76 -4.99 -21.17
N CYS A 61 3.39 -3.83 -21.03
CA CYS A 61 3.55 -2.85 -22.11
C CYS A 61 4.69 -1.85 -21.83
N ALA A 62 5.47 -1.48 -22.84
CA ALA A 62 6.55 -0.49 -22.68
C ALA A 62 6.02 0.91 -22.37
N SER A 63 4.83 1.26 -22.85
CA SER A 63 4.23 2.59 -22.70
C SER A 63 3.81 2.89 -21.25
N VAL A 64 3.60 1.88 -20.40
CA VAL A 64 3.24 2.05 -18.98
C VAL A 64 4.47 2.15 -18.07
N ARG A 65 5.69 2.09 -18.60
CA ARG A 65 6.92 2.23 -17.82
C ARG A 65 6.97 3.48 -16.93
N PRO A 66 6.47 4.67 -17.34
CA PRO A 66 6.46 5.86 -16.47
C PRO A 66 5.59 5.72 -15.21
N LEU A 67 4.67 4.75 -15.18
CA LEU A 67 3.78 4.49 -14.05
C LEU A 67 4.43 3.63 -12.96
N VAL A 68 5.56 2.99 -13.25
CA VAL A 68 6.26 2.13 -12.28
C VAL A 68 6.72 2.96 -11.09
N THR A 69 6.19 2.61 -9.93
CA THR A 69 6.48 3.28 -8.66
C THR A 69 7.67 2.62 -7.99
N ARG A 70 8.66 3.45 -7.64
CA ARG A 70 9.83 3.05 -6.87
C ARG A 70 9.81 3.76 -5.54
N ILE A 71 9.84 2.97 -4.48
CA ILE A 71 9.86 3.46 -3.11
C ILE A 71 11.30 3.51 -2.60
N ASP A 72 11.57 4.46 -1.72
CA ASP A 72 12.84 4.55 -1.00
C ASP A 72 12.72 3.98 0.41
N ASN A 73 13.85 3.94 1.12
CA ASN A 73 13.89 3.41 2.48
C ASN A 73 13.11 4.27 3.48
N ASP A 74 12.99 5.58 3.24
CA ASP A 74 12.29 6.52 4.11
C ASP A 74 10.78 6.27 4.05
N PHE A 75 10.27 6.05 2.84
CA PHE A 75 8.90 5.61 2.59
C PHE A 75 8.60 4.27 3.26
N ILE A 76 9.47 3.27 3.06
CA ILE A 76 9.32 1.95 3.69
C ILE A 76 9.28 2.09 5.22
N SER A 77 10.15 2.92 5.79
CA SER A 77 10.18 3.19 7.23
C SER A 77 8.89 3.86 7.71
N THR A 78 8.34 4.80 6.95
CA THR A 78 7.09 5.48 7.27
C THR A 78 5.92 4.50 7.33
N ILE A 79 5.75 3.68 6.28
CA ILE A 79 4.69 2.65 6.26
C ILE A 79 4.87 1.65 7.38
N ARG A 80 6.10 1.21 7.65
CA ARG A 80 6.41 0.29 8.74
C ARG A 80 5.99 0.86 10.09
N SER A 81 6.28 2.13 10.37
CA SER A 81 5.86 2.80 11.60
C SER A 81 4.34 2.87 11.72
N SER A 82 3.63 3.23 10.65
CA SER A 82 2.16 3.25 10.67
C SER A 82 1.55 1.86 10.91
N VAL A 83 2.10 0.82 10.29
CA VAL A 83 1.66 -0.57 10.52
C VAL A 83 1.93 -0.99 11.97
N TYR A 84 3.05 -0.57 12.55
CA TYR A 84 3.37 -0.84 13.95
C TYR A 84 2.35 -0.22 14.91
N GLU A 85 2.03 1.05 14.69
CA GLU A 85 1.06 1.79 15.49
C GLU A 85 -0.33 1.16 15.41
N GLU A 86 -0.81 0.83 14.21
CA GLU A 86 -2.16 0.27 14.02
C GLU A 86 -2.28 -1.19 14.48
N VAL A 87 -1.30 -2.03 14.19
CA VAL A 87 -1.42 -3.49 14.38
C VAL A 87 -0.87 -3.91 15.74
N PHE A 88 0.33 -3.50 16.08
CA PHE A 88 1.10 -4.08 17.18
C PHE A 88 1.04 -3.27 18.48
N THR A 89 0.55 -2.03 18.45
CA THR A 89 0.36 -1.25 19.66
C THR A 89 -0.92 -1.68 20.38
N LEU A 90 -0.80 -1.87 21.70
CA LEU A 90 -1.93 -2.09 22.59
C LEU A 90 -2.25 -0.77 23.30
N THR A 91 -3.41 -0.17 23.02
CA THR A 91 -3.89 1.00 23.76
C THR A 91 -4.66 0.56 25.01
N ALA A 92 -4.61 1.36 26.08
CA ALA A 92 -5.38 1.12 27.31
C ALA A 92 -6.91 1.07 27.06
N GLU A 93 -7.35 1.62 25.92
CA GLU A 93 -8.73 1.58 25.45
C GLU A 93 -9.17 0.17 25.03
N HIS A 94 -8.24 -0.71 24.61
CA HIS A 94 -8.58 -2.09 24.23
C HIS A 94 -9.14 -2.91 25.38
N ASP A 95 -8.72 -2.62 26.61
CA ASP A 95 -9.20 -3.33 27.80
C ASP A 95 -10.65 -2.97 28.14
N GLN A 96 -11.15 -1.84 27.64
CA GLN A 96 -12.52 -1.36 27.85
C GLN A 96 -13.49 -1.83 26.76
N LEU A 97 -12.98 -2.39 25.65
CA LEU A 97 -13.81 -2.90 24.56
C LEU A 97 -14.55 -4.18 24.98
N ASP A 98 -15.81 -4.30 24.54
CA ASP A 98 -16.56 -5.55 24.67
C ASP A 98 -16.01 -6.65 23.74
N GLN A 99 -16.49 -7.88 23.91
CA GLN A 99 -15.99 -9.02 23.14
C GLN A 99 -16.20 -8.87 21.62
N GLN A 100 -17.31 -8.27 21.20
CA GLN A 100 -17.61 -8.08 19.78
C GLN A 100 -16.68 -7.02 19.18
N GLN A 101 -16.52 -5.88 19.86
CA GLN A 101 -15.61 -4.81 19.45
C GLN A 101 -14.16 -5.28 19.38
N ARG A 102 -13.71 -6.11 20.33
CA ARG A 102 -12.38 -6.73 20.30
C ARG A 102 -12.21 -7.64 19.08
N ALA A 103 -13.21 -8.44 18.75
CA ALA A 103 -13.18 -9.32 17.59
C ALA A 103 -13.13 -8.54 16.27
N GLU A 104 -13.95 -7.48 16.15
CA GLU A 104 -13.95 -6.59 14.98
C GLU A 104 -12.60 -5.88 14.81
N LEU A 105 -12.03 -5.37 15.90
CA LEU A 105 -10.72 -4.74 15.87
C LEU A 105 -9.61 -5.72 15.48
N LEU A 106 -9.61 -6.93 16.04
CA LEU A 106 -8.64 -7.95 15.68
C LEU A 106 -8.75 -8.34 14.20
N HIS A 107 -9.98 -8.40 13.67
CA HIS A 107 -10.21 -8.65 12.26
C HIS A 107 -9.61 -7.54 11.38
N LYS A 108 -9.85 -6.27 11.73
CA LYS A 108 -9.24 -5.11 11.04
C LYS A 108 -7.72 -5.16 11.03
N LYS A 109 -7.10 -5.41 12.20
CA LYS A 109 -5.65 -5.55 12.34
C LYS A 109 -5.09 -6.68 11.46
N ARG A 110 -5.78 -7.82 11.38
CA ARG A 110 -5.39 -8.94 10.50
C ARG A 110 -5.49 -8.58 9.03
N THR A 111 -6.55 -7.89 8.63
CA THR A 111 -6.73 -7.44 7.24
C THR A 111 -5.62 -6.50 6.81
N LEU A 112 -5.32 -5.48 7.62
CA LEU A 112 -4.23 -4.54 7.36
C LEU A 112 -2.87 -5.25 7.27
N LEU A 113 -2.57 -6.11 8.25
CA LEU A 113 -1.30 -6.84 8.26
C LEU A 113 -1.17 -7.78 7.05
N SER A 114 -2.25 -8.45 6.66
CA SER A 114 -2.27 -9.29 5.46
C SER A 114 -1.93 -8.48 4.21
N GLN A 115 -2.56 -7.32 4.06
CA GLN A 115 -2.33 -6.44 2.91
C GLN A 115 -0.88 -5.92 2.87
N TYR A 116 -0.34 -5.52 4.02
CA TYR A 116 1.07 -5.14 4.14
C TYR A 116 1.99 -6.31 3.76
N CYS A 117 1.71 -7.53 4.21
CA CYS A 117 2.53 -8.70 3.90
C CYS A 117 2.55 -9.06 2.41
N VAL A 118 1.45 -8.85 1.69
CA VAL A 118 1.35 -9.11 0.25
C VAL A 118 2.33 -8.25 -0.55
N THR A 119 2.66 -7.04 -0.09
CA THR A 119 3.65 -6.18 -0.76
C THR A 119 5.05 -6.82 -0.86
N PHE A 120 5.48 -7.62 0.12
CA PHE A 120 6.73 -8.38 0.04
C PHE A 120 6.67 -9.49 -1.00
N HIS A 121 5.51 -10.15 -1.11
CA HIS A 121 5.30 -11.24 -2.08
C HIS A 121 5.41 -10.72 -3.52
N HIS A 122 4.86 -9.53 -3.79
CA HIS A 122 4.95 -8.87 -5.10
C HIS A 122 6.27 -8.10 -5.32
N GLY A 123 7.25 -8.22 -4.42
CA GLY A 123 8.55 -7.57 -4.56
C GLY A 123 8.52 -6.04 -4.47
N VAL A 124 7.41 -5.45 -3.99
CA VAL A 124 7.28 -4.01 -3.75
C VAL A 124 8.24 -3.61 -2.62
N PHE A 125 8.18 -4.32 -1.49
CA PHE A 125 9.10 -4.16 -0.37
C PHE A 125 10.19 -5.23 -0.42
N PRO A 126 11.46 -4.91 -0.07
CA PRO A 126 12.51 -5.90 0.00
C PRO A 126 12.14 -7.01 1.00
N ILE A 127 12.31 -8.28 0.61
CA ILE A 127 11.92 -9.42 1.45
C ILE A 127 12.58 -9.43 2.83
N ARG A 128 13.79 -8.86 2.95
CA ARG A 128 14.48 -8.73 4.25
C ARG A 128 13.69 -7.91 5.26
N ASP A 129 12.88 -6.94 4.80
CA ASP A 129 12.11 -6.07 5.67
C ASP A 129 10.91 -6.80 6.31
N ALA A 130 10.54 -7.98 5.81
CA ALA A 130 9.52 -8.83 6.42
C ALA A 130 9.93 -9.33 7.81
N THR A 131 11.21 -9.28 8.19
CA THR A 131 11.67 -9.61 9.55
C THR A 131 10.97 -8.76 10.63
N PHE A 132 10.56 -7.54 10.29
CA PHE A 132 9.75 -6.69 11.16
C PHE A 132 8.43 -7.34 11.58
N VAL A 133 7.78 -8.11 10.70
CA VAL A 133 6.55 -8.83 11.04
C VAL A 133 6.87 -10.14 11.74
N LEU A 134 7.89 -10.86 11.26
CA LEU A 134 8.24 -12.19 11.76
C LEU A 134 8.63 -12.20 13.24
N GLN A 135 9.25 -11.13 13.75
CA GLN A 135 9.58 -11.02 15.18
C GLN A 135 8.34 -11.10 16.11
N TYR A 136 7.15 -10.76 15.59
CA TYR A 136 5.90 -10.84 16.34
C TYR A 136 5.25 -12.22 16.25
N TYR A 137 5.66 -13.08 15.32
CA TYR A 137 5.11 -14.44 15.17
C TYR A 137 5.48 -15.36 16.36
N SER A 138 6.57 -15.06 17.05
CA SER A 138 6.98 -15.74 18.29
C SER A 138 6.40 -15.10 19.56
N LYS A 139 5.77 -13.93 19.45
CA LYS A 139 5.29 -13.13 20.58
C LYS A 139 3.76 -13.11 20.72
N TYR A 140 3.04 -13.42 19.63
CA TYR A 140 1.58 -13.61 19.56
C TYR A 140 1.26 -15.05 19.19
#